data_AF-A0A8J7GXP4-F1
#
_entry.id   AF-A0A8J7GXP4-F1
#
_cell.length_a   1.000
_cell.length_b   1.000
_cell.length_c   1.000
_cell.angle_alpha   90.00
_cell.angle_beta   90.00
_cell.angle_gamma   90.00
#
_symmetry.space_group_name_H-M   'P 1'
#
loop_
_entity.id
_entity.type
_entity.pdbx_description
1 polymer ?
#
loop_
_entity_poly.entity_id
_entity_poly.type
_entity_poly.pdbx_seq_one_letter_code
_entity_poly.pdbx_strand_id
1 'polypeptide(L)'
;MLDKSVITTKLAALYQEIIAIREDDAYLKSIGAYGSDMSIELWDWSQCVGLYGIWRLYQETGDKTYVDYLSAWFERHQAEAAVKNVNHVVPMLTLVSLLEQQENAQWRALVNEYGEWI
;
A
#
# COMPACT_ATOMS: atom_id res chain seq x y z
N MET A 1 19.64 -19.15 13.65
CA MET A 1 18.40 -18.36 13.62
C MET A 1 18.79 -16.90 13.46
N LEU A 2 18.16 -16.15 12.55
CA LEU A 2 18.42 -14.71 12.43
C LEU A 2 17.82 -13.98 13.63
N ASP A 3 18.50 -12.94 14.12
CA ASP A 3 18.00 -12.09 15.20
C ASP A 3 16.78 -11.28 14.72
N LYS A 4 15.70 -11.28 15.52
CA LYS A 4 14.49 -10.51 15.26
C LYS A 4 14.81 -9.01 15.10
N SER A 5 15.77 -8.49 15.85
CA SER A 5 16.18 -7.08 15.77
C SER A 5 16.73 -6.71 14.37
N VAL A 6 17.50 -7.62 13.76
CA VAL A 6 18.07 -7.46 12.43
C VAL A 6 16.98 -7.48 11.37
N ILE A 7 16.00 -8.38 11.51
CA ILE A 7 14.86 -8.47 10.59
C ILE A 7 14.03 -7.18 10.64
N THR A 8 13.66 -6.71 11.84
CA THR A 8 12.88 -5.48 12.00
C THR A 8 13.61 -4.26 11.44
N THR A 9 14.93 -4.16 11.67
CA THR A 9 15.75 -3.06 11.12
C THR A 9 15.75 -3.06 9.59
N LYS A 10 15.89 -4.23 8.97
CA LYS A 10 15.87 -4.35 7.51
C LYS A 10 14.50 -4.04 6.92
N LEU A 11 13.42 -4.46 7.59
CA LEU A 11 12.06 -4.16 7.17
C LEU A 11 11.75 -2.66 7.25
N ALA A 12 12.21 -1.97 8.30
CA ALA A 12 12.06 -0.52 8.40
C ALA A 12 12.83 0.21 7.29
N ALA A 13 14.06 -0.23 6.96
CA ALA A 13 14.80 0.33 5.83
C ALA A 13 14.10 0.08 4.49
N LEU A 14 13.57 -1.14 4.27
CA LEU A 14 12.80 -1.46 3.07
C LEU A 14 11.54 -0.58 2.95
N TYR A 15 10.84 -0.34 4.06
CA TYR A 15 9.70 0.58 4.08
C TYR A 15 10.09 1.97 3.59
N GLN A 16 11.17 2.55 4.11
CA GLN A 16 11.65 3.87 3.69
C GLN A 16 11.98 3.94 2.20
N GLU A 17 12.56 2.87 1.65
CA GLU A 17 12.85 2.79 0.22
C GLU A 17 11.59 2.62 -0.65
N ILE A 18 10.59 1.87 -0.17
CA ILE A 18 9.33 1.66 -0.90
C ILE A 18 8.51 2.93 -1.01
N ILE A 19 8.46 3.73 0.06
CA ILE A 19 7.67 4.98 0.09
C ILE A 19 8.38 6.17 -0.54
N ALA A 20 9.65 6.01 -0.91
CA ALA A 20 10.42 7.06 -1.54
C ALA A 20 9.93 7.27 -2.98
N ILE A 21 9.46 8.48 -3.27
CA ILE A 21 9.12 8.89 -4.64
C ILE A 21 10.43 9.21 -5.38
N ARG A 22 10.72 8.46 -6.44
CA ARG A 22 11.92 8.64 -7.26
C ARG A 22 11.55 9.27 -8.60
N GLU A 23 12.09 10.46 -8.86
CA GLU A 23 11.85 11.19 -10.10
C GLU A 23 13.01 11.02 -11.11
N ASP A 24 14.20 10.59 -10.65
CA ASP A 24 15.46 10.56 -11.40
C ASP A 24 15.87 9.18 -11.94
N ASP A 25 14.90 8.35 -12.35
CA ASP A 25 15.16 6.98 -12.79
C ASP A 25 15.65 6.85 -14.25
N ALA A 26 16.77 7.50 -14.57
CA ALA A 26 17.38 7.46 -15.90
C ALA A 26 17.77 6.03 -16.34
N TYR A 27 18.26 5.22 -15.40
CA TYR A 27 18.59 3.82 -15.65
C TYR A 27 17.36 2.99 -16.02
N LEU A 28 16.26 3.09 -15.25
CA LEU A 28 15.04 2.36 -15.55
C LEU A 28 14.49 2.76 -16.91
N LYS A 29 14.44 4.07 -17.19
CA LYS A 29 14.00 4.60 -18.49
C LYS A 29 14.83 4.00 -19.64
N SER A 30 16.14 3.81 -19.44
CA SER A 30 17.04 3.23 -20.45
C SER A 30 16.75 1.76 -20.78
N ILE A 31 16.13 1.00 -19.87
CA ILE A 31 15.72 -0.39 -20.09
C ILE A 31 14.22 -0.53 -20.41
N GLY A 32 13.54 0.59 -20.66
CA GLY A 32 12.10 0.63 -20.96
C GLY A 32 11.20 0.42 -19.74
N ALA A 33 11.74 0.52 -18.53
CA ALA A 33 10.96 0.56 -17.29
C ALA A 33 10.75 2.02 -16.87
N TYR A 34 9.55 2.38 -16.45
CA TYR A 34 9.34 3.71 -15.87
C TYR A 34 9.30 3.56 -14.36
N GLY A 35 10.17 4.29 -13.65
CA GLY A 35 10.15 4.31 -12.17
C GLY A 35 8.79 4.71 -11.61
N SER A 36 8.02 5.52 -12.36
CA SER A 36 6.62 5.82 -12.08
C SER A 36 5.76 4.57 -11.96
N ASP A 37 5.97 3.55 -12.79
CA ASP A 37 5.17 2.32 -12.86
C ASP A 37 5.45 1.39 -11.66
N MET A 38 6.56 1.64 -10.96
CA MET A 38 6.95 0.93 -9.74
C MET A 38 6.75 1.77 -8.48
N SER A 39 6.29 3.02 -8.61
CA SER A 39 5.94 3.86 -7.48
C SER A 39 4.85 3.19 -6.65
N ILE A 40 4.96 3.28 -5.33
CA ILE A 40 3.91 2.84 -4.41
C ILE A 40 2.64 3.69 -4.53
N GLU A 41 2.73 4.89 -5.13
CA GLU A 41 1.62 5.82 -5.38
C GLU A 41 0.79 5.44 -6.63
N LEU A 42 0.72 4.16 -6.99
CA LEU A 42 -0.15 3.66 -8.04
C LEU A 42 -1.20 2.72 -7.47
N TRP A 43 -2.46 2.89 -7.89
CA TRP A 43 -3.51 1.91 -7.62
C TRP A 43 -3.41 0.71 -8.57
N ASP A 44 -2.51 -0.22 -8.26
CA ASP A 44 -2.38 -1.49 -8.98
C ASP A 44 -1.99 -2.65 -8.05
N TRP A 45 -2.13 -3.88 -8.54
CA TRP A 45 -2.03 -5.10 -7.73
C TRP A 45 -0.68 -5.23 -7.00
N SER A 46 0.45 -4.91 -7.66
CA SER A 46 1.78 -5.07 -7.06
C SER A 46 2.03 -4.08 -5.93
N GLN A 47 1.60 -2.84 -6.09
CA GLN A 47 1.68 -1.78 -5.10
C GLN A 47 0.82 -2.12 -3.90
N CYS A 48 -0.38 -2.65 -4.14
CA CYS A 48 -1.32 -2.99 -3.08
C CYS A 48 -0.87 -4.19 -2.23
N VAL A 49 -0.10 -5.12 -2.81
CA VAL A 49 0.65 -6.12 -2.02
C VAL A 49 1.67 -5.44 -1.11
N GLY A 50 2.36 -4.41 -1.60
CA GLY A 50 3.24 -3.55 -0.79
C GLY A 50 2.51 -2.88 0.37
N LEU A 51 1.34 -2.28 0.13
CA LEU A 51 0.48 -1.68 1.16
C LEU A 51 0.10 -2.70 2.24
N TYR A 52 -0.26 -3.92 1.85
CA TYR A 52 -0.55 -4.97 2.83
C TYR A 52 0.70 -5.37 3.64
N GLY A 53 1.88 -5.38 3.01
CA GLY A 53 3.16 -5.55 3.71
C GLY A 53 3.38 -4.48 4.80
N ILE A 54 3.06 -3.21 4.50
CA ILE A 54 3.12 -2.11 5.47
C ILE A 54 2.13 -2.32 6.62
N TRP A 55 0.92 -2.80 6.33
CA TRP A 55 -0.04 -3.18 7.37
C TRP A 55 0.52 -4.30 8.28
N ARG A 56 1.19 -5.31 7.71
CA ARG A 56 1.87 -6.35 8.52
C ARG A 56 2.97 -5.78 9.40
N LEU A 57 3.70 -4.74 8.95
CA LEU A 57 4.68 -4.05 9.80
C LEU A 57 4.03 -3.38 11.00
N TYR A 58 2.87 -2.74 10.81
CA TYR A 58 2.08 -2.24 11.94
C TYR A 58 1.71 -3.36 12.91
N GLN A 59 1.18 -4.48 12.43
CA GLN A 59 0.79 -5.60 13.30
C GLN A 59 1.96 -6.15 14.13
N GLU A 60 3.17 -6.19 13.56
CA GLU A 60 4.37 -6.71 14.24
C GLU A 60 5.02 -5.72 15.21
N THR A 61 4.91 -4.41 14.94
CA THR A 61 5.64 -3.37 15.69
C THR A 61 4.76 -2.52 16.60
N GLY A 62 3.47 -2.39 16.29
CA GLY A 62 2.55 -1.44 16.90
C GLY A 62 2.80 0.02 16.53
N ASP A 63 3.71 0.31 15.58
CA ASP A 63 4.05 1.68 15.19
C ASP A 63 2.95 2.27 14.29
N LYS A 64 2.25 3.28 14.81
CA LYS A 64 1.13 3.94 14.14
C LYS A 64 1.53 4.71 12.88
N THR A 65 2.81 5.02 12.70
CA THR A 65 3.31 5.69 11.48
C THR A 65 2.91 4.92 10.21
N TYR A 66 2.88 3.60 10.28
CA TYR A 66 2.45 2.76 9.15
C TYR A 66 0.95 2.88 8.85
N VAL A 67 0.10 2.96 9.88
CA VAL A 67 -1.36 3.15 9.72
C VAL A 67 -1.66 4.54 9.19
N ASP A 68 -0.95 5.55 9.68
CA ASP A 68 -1.09 6.94 9.23
C ASP A 68 -0.71 7.06 7.74
N TYR A 69 0.39 6.43 7.34
CA TYR A 69 0.80 6.37 5.93
C TYR A 69 -0.27 5.70 5.05
N LEU A 70 -0.77 4.53 5.45
CA LEU A 70 -1.78 3.80 4.69
C LEU A 70 -3.09 4.60 4.55
N SER A 71 -3.53 5.22 5.64
CA SER A 71 -4.74 6.06 5.65
C SER A 71 -4.60 7.24 4.68
N ALA A 72 -3.47 7.95 4.76
CA ALA A 72 -3.18 9.06 3.86
C ALA A 72 -3.07 8.61 2.40
N TRP A 73 -2.52 7.42 2.14
CA TRP A 73 -2.45 6.85 0.80
C TRP A 73 -3.86 6.62 0.23
N PHE A 74 -4.76 5.98 0.99
CA PHE A 74 -6.13 5.75 0.53
C PHE A 74 -6.91 7.04 0.28
N GLU A 75 -6.70 8.08 1.09
CA GLU A 75 -7.31 9.40 0.89
C GLU A 75 -6.86 10.05 -0.43
N ARG A 76 -5.59 9.88 -0.84
CA ARG A 76 -5.06 10.44 -2.09
C ARG A 76 -5.58 9.70 -3.34
N HIS A 77 -5.77 8.39 -3.27
CA HIS A 77 -6.02 7.54 -4.44
C HIS A 77 -7.48 7.06 -4.56
N GLN A 78 -8.39 7.52 -3.69
CA GLN A 78 -9.78 7.05 -3.67
C GLN A 78 -10.51 7.19 -5.01
N ALA A 79 -10.15 8.18 -5.83
CA ALA A 79 -10.74 8.39 -7.15
C ALA A 79 -10.40 7.27 -8.15
N GLU A 80 -9.27 6.58 -7.99
CA GLU A 80 -8.83 5.48 -8.88
C GLU A 80 -9.71 4.25 -8.75
N ALA A 81 -10.42 4.12 -7.61
CA ALA A 81 -11.32 3.03 -7.32
C ALA A 81 -12.59 2.99 -8.23
N ALA A 82 -12.82 4.04 -9.03
CA ALA A 82 -13.91 4.07 -10.01
C ALA A 82 -13.72 3.05 -11.15
N VAL A 83 -12.47 2.64 -11.44
CA VAL A 83 -12.16 1.65 -12.47
C VAL A 83 -12.07 0.26 -11.83
N LYS A 84 -13.03 -0.61 -12.15
CA LYS A 84 -13.08 -1.97 -11.59
C LYS A 84 -12.45 -3.00 -12.52
N ASN A 85 -11.48 -3.73 -12.00
CA ASN A 85 -10.89 -4.93 -12.60
C ASN A 85 -10.26 -5.78 -11.50
N VAL A 86 -9.80 -7.00 -11.85
CA VAL A 86 -9.22 -7.95 -10.88
C VAL A 86 -7.97 -7.41 -10.17
N ASN A 87 -7.17 -6.57 -10.82
CA ASN A 87 -5.96 -6.00 -10.21
C ASN A 87 -6.31 -4.90 -9.20
N HIS A 88 -7.39 -4.15 -9.45
CA HIS A 88 -7.81 -3.02 -8.63
C HIS A 88 -8.58 -3.44 -7.37
N VAL A 89 -8.85 -4.73 -7.17
CA VAL A 89 -9.52 -5.23 -5.96
C VAL A 89 -8.56 -5.44 -4.78
N VAL A 90 -7.27 -5.68 -5.08
CA VAL A 90 -6.22 -5.97 -4.09
C VAL A 90 -6.13 -4.93 -2.95
N PRO A 91 -6.24 -3.60 -3.20
CA PRO A 91 -6.19 -2.62 -2.11
C PRO A 91 -7.30 -2.80 -1.06
N MET A 92 -8.44 -3.42 -1.41
CA MET A 92 -9.54 -3.65 -0.47
C MET A 92 -9.13 -4.50 0.73
N LEU A 93 -8.18 -5.42 0.58
CA LEU A 93 -7.70 -6.25 1.69
C LEU A 93 -7.08 -5.37 2.79
N THR A 94 -6.22 -4.43 2.39
CA THR A 94 -5.59 -3.49 3.32
C THR A 94 -6.64 -2.52 3.88
N LEU A 95 -7.58 -2.05 3.06
CA LEU A 95 -8.62 -1.12 3.49
C LEU A 95 -9.59 -1.72 4.53
N VAL A 96 -9.97 -2.99 4.36
CA VAL A 96 -10.74 -3.75 5.38
C VAL A 96 -9.96 -3.83 6.69
N SER A 97 -8.66 -4.07 6.61
CA SER A 97 -7.81 -4.15 7.80
C SER A 97 -7.73 -2.81 8.55
N LEU A 98 -7.70 -1.69 7.82
CA LEU A 98 -7.77 -0.35 8.42
C LEU A 98 -9.13 -0.06 9.05
N LEU A 99 -10.23 -0.53 8.46
CA LEU A 99 -11.58 -0.39 9.01
C LEU A 99 -11.74 -1.08 10.38
N GLU A 100 -10.94 -2.11 10.68
CA GLU A 100 -10.91 -2.72 12.00
C GLU A 100 -10.24 -1.83 13.06
N GLN A 101 -9.38 -0.89 12.64
CA GLN A 101 -8.70 0.05 13.54
C GLN A 101 -9.47 1.35 13.73
N GLN A 102 -10.10 1.85 12.66
CA GLN A 102 -10.86 3.08 12.68
C GLN A 102 -12.08 2.98 11.76
N GLU A 103 -13.24 3.37 12.28
CA GLU A 103 -14.45 3.41 11.48
C GLU A 103 -14.35 4.57 10.49
N ASN A 104 -14.55 4.27 9.20
CA ASN A 104 -14.66 5.26 8.14
C ASN A 104 -15.78 4.87 7.19
N ALA A 105 -16.86 5.65 7.18
CA ALA A 105 -18.05 5.35 6.39
C ALA A 105 -17.79 5.31 4.88
N GLN A 106 -16.88 6.15 4.37
CA GLN A 106 -16.53 6.18 2.95
C GLN A 106 -15.74 4.94 2.55
N TRP A 107 -14.77 4.54 3.37
CA TRP A 107 -14.01 3.31 3.13
C TRP A 107 -14.89 2.07 3.22
N ARG A 108 -15.82 2.02 4.18
CA ARG A 108 -16.79 0.93 4.30
C ARG A 108 -17.69 0.84 3.08
N ALA A 109 -18.20 1.98 2.59
CA ALA A 109 -18.99 2.02 1.37
C ALA A 109 -18.19 1.47 0.17
N LEU A 110 -16.93 1.88 0.04
CA LEU A 110 -16.06 1.41 -1.04
C LEU A 110 -15.79 -0.09 -0.98
N VAL A 111 -15.47 -0.61 0.21
CA VAL A 111 -15.27 -2.06 0.43
C VAL A 111 -16.53 -2.84 0.09
N ASN A 112 -17.70 -2.37 0.53
CA ASN A 112 -18.97 -3.02 0.20
C ASN A 112 -19.24 -2.99 -1.31
N GLU A 113 -19.00 -1.86 -1.97
CA GLU A 113 -19.16 -1.73 -3.42
C GLU A 113 -18.28 -2.71 -4.20
N TYR A 114 -17.02 -2.90 -3.78
CA TYR A 114 -16.14 -3.91 -4.38
C TYR A 114 -16.58 -5.33 -4.03
N GLY A 115 -17.05 -5.57 -2.80
CA GLY A 115 -17.56 -6.86 -2.36
C GLY A 115 -18.83 -7.32 -3.10
N GLU A 116 -19.70 -6.38 -3.48
CA GLU A 116 -20.88 -6.66 -4.32
C GLU A 116 -20.54 -6.91 -5.79
N TRP A 117 -19.43 -6.34 -6.26
CA TRP A 117 -19.02 -6.45 -7.66
C TRP A 117 -18.37 -7.79 -8.01
N ILE A 118 -17.67 -8.42 -7.06
CA ILE A 118 -16.98 -9.73 -7.22
C ILE A 118 -17.98 -10.88 -7.12
#